data_AF-A0A1F5HZ43-F1
#
_entry.id   AF-A0A1F5HZ43-F1
#
_cell.length_a   1.000
_cell.length_b   1.000
_cell.length_c   1.000
_cell.angle_alpha   90.00
_cell.angle_beta   90.00
_cell.angle_gamma   90.00
#
_symmetry.space_group_name_H-M   'P 1'
#
loop_
_entity.id
_entity.type
_entity.pdbx_description
1 polymer ?
#
loop_
_entity_poly.entity_id
_entity_poly.type
_entity_poly.pdbx_seq_one_letter_code
_entity_poly.pdbx_strand_id
1 'polypeptide(L)' 'MFETVCIRCGKTRILARKWEEKSDRGTVMIYEQTVCPDNECQKVVDDKFEAMREKKRLIALNKGK' A
#
# COMPACT_ATOMS: atom_id res chain seq x y z
N MET A 1 -12.00 -6.45 -13.90
CA MET A 1 -11.41 -5.50 -12.94
C MET A 1 -12.16 -5.68 -11.64
N PHE A 2 -11.50 -6.14 -10.57
CA PHE A 2 -12.20 -6.46 -9.32
C PHE A 2 -12.30 -5.19 -8.47
N GLU A 3 -13.50 -4.67 -8.33
CA GLU A 3 -13.78 -3.56 -7.42
C GLU A 3 -13.80 -4.07 -5.99
N THR A 4 -13.01 -3.44 -5.13
CA THR A 4 -12.91 -3.81 -3.72
C THR A 4 -13.54 -2.74 -2.88
N VAL A 5 -14.32 -3.14 -1.89
CA VAL A 5 -14.99 -2.23 -0.96
C VAL A 5 -14.06 -1.94 0.22
N CYS A 6 -14.02 -0.68 0.65
CA CYS A 6 -13.28 -0.31 1.85
C CYS A 6 -13.96 -0.91 3.09
N ILE A 7 -13.30 -1.85 3.78
CA ILE A 7 -13.81 -2.48 5.00
C ILE A 7 -14.06 -1.50 6.16
N ARG A 8 -13.53 -0.27 6.09
CA ARG A 8 -13.64 0.75 7.15
C ARG A 8 -14.85 1.67 6.97
N CYS A 9 -15.16 2.04 5.73
CA CYS A 9 -16.18 3.05 5.44
C CYS A 9 -17.21 2.62 4.39
N GLY A 10 -17.08 1.41 3.82
CA GLY A 10 -18.03 0.86 2.85
C GLY A 10 -17.96 1.44 1.44
N LYS A 11 -17.10 2.43 1.17
CA LYS A 11 -16.95 3.04 -0.17
C LYS A 11 -16.11 2.16 -1.09
N THR A 12 -16.46 2.11 -2.38
CA THR A 12 -15.67 1.42 -3.41
C THR A 12 -14.29 2.07 -3.54
N ARG A 13 -13.23 1.25 -3.52
CA ARG A 13 -11.85 1.73 -3.69
C ARG A 13 -11.59 2.12 -5.14
N ILE A 14 -10.73 3.12 -5.32
CA ILE A 14 -10.34 3.65 -6.63
C ILE A 14 -8.91 3.25 -6.98
N LEU A 15 -8.61 3.08 -8.27
CA LEU A 15 -7.25 2.81 -8.74
C LEU A 15 -6.38 4.06 -8.56
N ALA A 16 -5.34 3.96 -7.74
CA ALA A 16 -4.38 5.04 -7.50
C ALA A 16 -3.18 4.96 -8.44
N ARG A 17 -2.67 3.74 -8.67
CA ARG A 17 -1.47 3.52 -9.47
C ARG A 17 -1.53 2.15 -10.13
N LYS A 18 -1.03 2.07 -11.36
CA LYS A 18 -0.76 0.82 -12.06
C LYS A 18 0.65 0.89 -12.65
N TRP A 19 1.43 -0.18 -12.48
CA TRP A 19 2.79 -0.23 -13.03
C TRP A 19 3.18 -1.66 -13.36
N GLU A 20 4.17 -1.78 -14.23
CA GLU A 20 4.78 -3.04 -14.61
C GLU A 20 6.15 -3.14 -13.96
N GLU A 21 6.47 -4.32 -13.43
CA GLU A 21 7.79 -4.65 -12.93
C GLU A 21 8.28 -5.89 -13.65
N LYS A 22 9.48 -5.83 -14.19
CA LYS A 22 10.12 -7.00 -14.78
C LYS A 22 11.01 -7.65 -13.72
N SER A 23 10.71 -8.89 -13.39
CA SER A 23 11.58 -9.72 -12.56
C SER A 23 12.89 -9.99 -13.30
N ASP A 24 13.97 -10.23 -12.55
CA ASP A 24 15.28 -10.63 -13.08
C ASP A 24 15.21 -11.87 -13.98
N ARG A 25 14.19 -12.72 -13.79
CA ARG A 25 13.93 -13.92 -14.59
C ARG A 25 13.11 -13.66 -15.87
N GLY A 26 12.84 -12.40 -16.19
CA GLY A 26 12.14 -11.97 -17.40
C GLY A 26 10.62 -11.90 -17.29
N THR A 27 10.02 -12.39 -16.20
CA THR A 27 8.57 -12.30 -15.96
C THR A 27 8.14 -10.86 -15.74
N VAL A 28 7.14 -10.40 -16.48
CA VAL A 28 6.50 -9.09 -16.27
C VAL A 28 5.32 -9.25 -15.31
N MET A 29 5.36 -8.53 -14.20
CA MET A 29 4.30 -8.47 -13.20
C MET A 29 3.57 -7.15 -13.33
N ILE A 30 2.24 -7.22 -13.45
CA ILE A 30 1.37 -6.05 -13.50
C ILE A 30 0.82 -5.82 -12.10
N TYR A 31 1.17 -4.68 -11.50
CA TYR A 31 0.70 -4.29 -10.19
C TYR A 31 -0.34 -3.19 -10.29
N GLU A 32 -1.35 -3.29 -9.43
CA GLU A 32 -2.39 -2.29 -9.27
C GLU A 32 -2.50 -1.95 -7.78
N GLN A 33 -2.44 -0.65 -7.47
CA GLN A 33 -2.66 -0.12 -6.14
C GLN A 33 -3.99 0.63 -6.12
N THR A 34 -4.86 0.26 -5.20
CA THR A 34 -6.13 0.95 -4.95
C THR A 34 -6.13 1.67 -3.61
N VAL A 35 -6.88 2.75 -3.49
CA VAL A 35 -7.04 3.55 -2.26
C VAL A 35 -8.51 3.82 -1.96
N CYS A 36 -8.81 4.14 -0.70
CA CYS A 36 -10.12 4.64 -0.33
C CYS A 36 -10.30 6.06 -0.88
N PRO A 37 -11.41 6.38 -1.57
CA PRO A 37 -11.66 7.73 -2.08
C PRO A 37 -11.97 8.75 -0.97
N ASP A 38 -12.33 8.27 0.22
CA ASP A 38 -12.54 9.10 1.40
C ASP A 38 -11.18 9.44 2.04
N ASN A 39 -10.84 10.74 2.02
CA ASN A 39 -9.54 11.24 2.47
C ASN A 39 -9.31 11.00 3.97
N GLU A 40 -10.33 11.22 4.81
CA GLU A 40 -10.21 11.02 6.25
C GLU A 40 -10.00 9.53 6.57
N CYS A 41 -10.76 8.66 5.91
CA CYS A 41 -10.61 7.21 6.04
C CYS A 41 -9.25 6.72 5.54
N GLN A 42 -8.76 7.27 4.41
CA GLN A 42 -7.47 6.89 3.84
C GLN A 42 -6.30 7.37 4.72
N LYS A 43 -6.39 8.58 5.27
CA LYS A 43 -5.38 9.15 6.17
C LYS A 43 -5.09 8.26 7.37
N VAL A 44 -6.12 7.68 7.99
CA VAL A 44 -5.92 6.76 9.14
C VAL A 44 -5.13 5.50 8.74
N VAL A 45 -5.24 5.05 7.49
CA VAL A 45 -4.46 3.91 6.99
C VAL A 45 -3.02 4.35 6.72
N ASP A 46 -2.84 5.51 6.12
CA ASP A 46 -1.52 6.06 5.79
C ASP A 46 -0.68 6.34 7.04
N ASP A 47 -1.27 6.95 8.07
CA ASP A 47 -0.63 7.20 9.37
C ASP A 47 -0.14 5.90 10.01
N LYS A 48 -0.95 4.84 9.94
CA LYS A 48 -0.57 3.51 10.45
C LYS A 48 0.58 2.90 9.64
N PHE A 49 0.56 3.04 8.31
CA PHE A 49 1.65 2.56 7.47
C PHE A 49 2.94 3.35 7.66
N GLU A 50 2.86 4.64 7.92
CA GLU A 50 4.03 5.45 8.29
C GLU A 50 4.64 4.99 9.61
N ALA A 51 3.84 4.88 10.68
CA ALA A 51 4.31 4.38 11.98
C ALA A 51 4.93 2.97 11.88
N MET A 52 4.32 2.07 11.09
CA MET A 52 4.88 0.75 10.84
C MET A 52 6.22 0.80 10.07
N ARG A 53 6.35 1.69 9.08
CA ARG A 53 7.59 1.86 8.33
C ARG A 53 8.71 2.42 9.22
N GLU A 54 8.40 3.40 10.06
CA GLU A 54 9.35 3.95 11.02
C GLU A 54 9.84 2.88 12.00
N LYS A 55 8.91 2.13 12.60
CA LYS A 55 9.26 1.01 13.49
C LYS A 55 10.16 -0.01 12.80
N LYS A 56 9.88 -0.36 11.54
CA LYS A 56 10.74 -1.26 10.75
C LYS A 56 12.14 -0.67 10.51
N ARG A 57 12.26 0.63 10.25
CA ARG A 57 13.56 1.31 10.09
C ARG A 57 14.37 1.28 11.38
N LEU A 58 13.75 1.55 12.53
CA LEU A 58 14.42 1.49 13.84
C LEU A 58 14.92 0.07 14.17
N ILE A 59 14.10 -0.95 13.89
CA ILE A 59 14.51 -2.35 14.07
C ILE A 59 15.70 -2.70 13.17
N ALA A 60 15.68 -2.27 11.91
CA ALA A 60 16.79 -2.51 10.97
C ALA A 60 18.10 -1.85 11.45
N LEU A 61 18.03 -0.63 11.99
CA LEU A 61 19.19 0.07 12.55
C LEU A 61 19.74 -0.64 13.80
N ASN A 62 18.85 -1.16 14.66
CA ASN A 62 19.26 -1.83 15.90
C ASN A 62 19.81 -3.25 15.66
N LYS A 63 19.48 -3.90 14.53
CA LYS A 63 20.04 -5.22 14.16
C LYS A 63 21.46 -5.17 13.59
N GLY A 64 22.00 -3.98 13.36
CA GLY A 64 23.37 -3.77 12.87
C GLY A 64 24.40 -3.41 13.97
N LYS A 65 24.04 -3.55 15.25
CA LYS A 65 24.93 -3.38 16.40
C LYS A 65 25.14 -4.69 17.13
#